data_AF-A0A7S0Y5F8-F1
#
_entry.id   AF-A0A7S0Y5F8-F1
#
_cell.length_a   1.000
_cell.length_b   1.000
_cell.length_c   1.000
_cell.angle_alpha   90.00
_cell.angle_beta   90.00
_cell.angle_gamma   90.00
#
_symmetry.space_group_name_H-M   'P 1'
#
loop_
_entity.id
_entity.type
_entity.pdbx_description
1 polymer ?
#
loop_
_entity_poly.entity_id
_entity_poly.type
_entity_poly.pdbx_seq_one_letter_code
_entity_poly.pdbx_strand_id
1 'polypeptide(L)'
;AKRIIPAIAATNAVVAAACANEVFKLATGAARHMQIETGGHYMMYVGSEGVYTDTMSHDRDPECPVCQRKAVNVKASREMLLQDFIAVLKNDARLRIKDPALSAPGPTGMKVLYNPLVSALRAMSEGNLSRPLGELLAGLDAGFELTMDDPTLATQKQISVTFTD
;
A
#
# COMPACT_ATOMS: atom_id res chain seq x y z
N ALA A 1 -10.71 -11.69 -21.74
CA ALA A 1 -12.04 -11.30 -21.22
C ALA A 1 -11.91 -10.08 -20.29
N LYS A 2 -12.85 -9.12 -20.29
CA LYS A 2 -12.73 -7.79 -19.64
C LYS A 2 -13.01 -7.74 -18.11
N ARG A 3 -13.27 -8.88 -17.45
CA ARG A 3 -13.66 -8.93 -16.01
C ARG A 3 -14.85 -8.00 -15.70
N ILE A 4 -15.97 -8.16 -16.42
CA ILE A 4 -17.14 -7.26 -16.35
C ILE A 4 -17.85 -7.42 -15.00
N ILE A 5 -18.13 -6.31 -14.33
CA ILE A 5 -18.96 -6.24 -13.13
C ILE A 5 -20.39 -5.84 -13.55
N PRO A 6 -21.44 -6.64 -13.23
CA PRO A 6 -22.82 -6.26 -13.49
C PRO A 6 -23.21 -4.96 -12.74
N ALA A 7 -23.93 -4.07 -13.42
CA ALA A 7 -24.32 -2.78 -12.85
C ALA A 7 -25.74 -2.38 -13.27
N ILE A 8 -26.46 -1.71 -12.38
CA ILE A 8 -27.78 -1.13 -12.62
C ILE A 8 -27.83 0.31 -12.09
N ALA A 9 -28.63 1.16 -12.73
CA ALA A 9 -28.71 2.58 -12.39
C ALA A 9 -29.15 2.84 -10.94
N ALA A 10 -30.05 2.02 -10.40
CA ALA A 10 -30.59 2.18 -9.06
C ALA A 10 -29.51 2.08 -7.97
N THR A 11 -28.61 1.09 -8.05
CA THR A 11 -27.51 0.92 -7.08
C THR A 11 -26.58 2.12 -7.09
N ASN A 12 -26.24 2.65 -8.28
CA ASN A 12 -25.40 3.84 -8.41
C ASN A 12 -26.08 5.09 -7.83
N ALA A 13 -27.39 5.24 -8.05
CA ALA A 13 -28.16 6.37 -7.52
C ALA A 13 -28.19 6.37 -5.98
N VAL A 14 -28.43 5.21 -5.36
CA VAL A 14 -28.44 5.08 -3.89
C VAL A 14 -27.08 5.43 -3.28
N VAL A 15 -25.99 4.86 -3.82
CA VAL A 15 -24.63 5.13 -3.31
C VAL A 15 -24.24 6.60 -3.54
N ALA A 16 -24.52 7.15 -4.72
CA ALA A 16 -24.21 8.55 -5.02
C ALA A 16 -24.98 9.53 -4.13
N ALA A 17 -26.26 9.26 -3.85
CA ALA A 17 -27.07 10.06 -2.95
C ALA A 17 -26.49 10.06 -1.51
N ALA A 18 -26.08 8.90 -1.01
CA ALA A 18 -25.42 8.79 0.30
C ALA A 18 -24.11 9.59 0.34
N CYS A 19 -23.24 9.44 -0.67
CA CYS A 19 -22.00 10.21 -0.76
C CYS A 19 -22.25 11.73 -0.81
N ALA A 20 -23.18 12.19 -1.65
CA ALA A 20 -23.49 13.61 -1.79
C ALA A 20 -24.05 14.20 -0.49
N ASN A 21 -24.86 13.44 0.25
CA ASN A 21 -25.38 13.85 1.55
C ASN A 21 -24.25 14.03 2.57
N GLU A 22 -23.28 13.11 2.63
CA GLU A 22 -22.13 13.25 3.53
C GLU A 22 -21.21 14.40 3.16
N VAL A 23 -20.99 14.63 1.86
CA VAL A 23 -20.24 15.81 1.39
C VAL A 23 -20.94 17.10 1.81
N PHE A 24 -22.27 17.17 1.68
CA PHE A 24 -23.05 18.32 2.11
C PHE A 24 -22.93 18.55 3.62
N LYS A 25 -23.07 17.50 4.44
CA LYS A 25 -22.90 17.58 5.90
C LYS A 25 -21.49 18.06 6.27
N LEU A 26 -20.46 17.50 5.64
CA LEU A 26 -19.07 17.86 5.89
C LEU A 26 -18.76 19.32 5.51
N ALA A 27 -19.24 19.77 4.36
CA ALA A 27 -18.95 21.10 3.84
C ALA A 27 -19.70 22.22 4.59
N THR A 28 -20.92 21.94 5.07
CA THR A 28 -21.80 22.96 5.66
C THR A 28 -21.88 22.91 7.19
N GLY A 29 -21.54 21.77 7.79
CA GLY A 29 -21.79 21.53 9.21
C GLY A 29 -23.28 21.44 9.57
N ALA A 30 -24.17 21.31 8.59
CA ALA A 30 -25.63 21.27 8.82
C ALA A 30 -26.08 20.08 9.67
N ALA A 31 -25.31 18.99 9.67
CA ALA A 31 -25.47 17.85 10.58
C ALA A 31 -24.12 17.14 10.79
N ARG A 32 -24.05 16.24 11.77
CA ARG A 32 -22.88 15.38 11.95
C ARG A 32 -22.82 14.38 10.77
N HIS A 33 -21.68 14.35 10.08
CA HIS A 33 -21.42 13.42 8.98
C HIS A 33 -21.00 12.04 9.51
N MET A 34 -21.06 11.01 8.66
CA MET A 34 -20.68 9.63 8.99
C MET A 34 -19.22 9.54 9.45
N GLN A 35 -19.05 9.30 10.74
CA GLN A 35 -17.80 9.08 11.44
C GLN A 35 -17.98 8.01 12.53
N ILE A 36 -16.86 7.60 13.14
CA ILE A 36 -16.88 6.64 14.26
C ILE A 36 -17.77 7.16 15.40
N GLU A 37 -17.70 8.46 15.72
CA GLU A 37 -18.48 9.07 16.81
C GLU A 37 -19.97 9.24 16.48
N THR A 38 -20.39 8.98 15.24
CA THR A 38 -21.78 9.13 14.79
C THR A 38 -22.42 7.81 14.38
N GLY A 39 -21.84 6.69 14.82
CA GLY A 39 -22.38 5.35 14.57
C GLY A 39 -21.78 4.60 13.38
N GLY A 40 -20.82 5.18 12.65
CA GLY A 40 -20.10 4.48 11.57
C GLY A 40 -19.59 5.37 10.46
N HIS A 41 -18.47 4.97 9.86
CA HIS A 41 -17.88 5.62 8.67
C HIS A 41 -18.01 4.78 7.39
N TYR A 42 -18.64 3.61 7.49
CA TYR A 42 -18.89 2.73 6.36
C TYR A 42 -20.37 2.39 6.30
N MET A 43 -20.98 2.55 5.12
CA MET A 43 -22.36 2.17 4.86
C MET A 43 -22.37 1.08 3.80
N MET A 44 -22.92 -0.08 4.15
CA MET A 44 -23.21 -1.17 3.21
C MET A 44 -24.66 -1.06 2.75
N TYR A 45 -24.91 -1.31 1.46
CA TYR A 45 -26.24 -1.42 0.88
C TYR A 45 -26.38 -2.75 0.15
N VAL A 46 -27.47 -3.47 0.42
CA VAL A 46 -27.83 -4.71 -0.26
C VAL A 46 -29.28 -4.61 -0.73
N GLY A 47 -29.48 -4.76 -2.04
CA GLY A 47 -30.77 -4.58 -2.71
C GLY A 47 -31.33 -5.86 -3.35
N SER A 48 -30.79 -7.04 -3.03
CA SER A 48 -31.17 -8.31 -3.69
C SER A 48 -32.51 -8.86 -3.20
N GLU A 49 -32.78 -8.79 -1.89
CA GLU A 49 -33.99 -9.29 -1.24
C GLU A 49 -34.59 -8.19 -0.36
N GLY A 50 -35.10 -7.14 -0.99
CA GLY A 50 -35.58 -5.93 -0.32
C GLY A 50 -34.52 -4.83 -0.22
N VAL A 51 -34.68 -3.92 0.74
CA VAL A 51 -33.73 -2.82 0.99
C VAL A 51 -33.09 -3.02 2.35
N TYR A 52 -31.80 -3.34 2.35
CA TYR A 52 -31.01 -3.47 3.55
C TYR A 52 -29.83 -2.51 3.52
N THR A 53 -29.62 -1.82 4.65
CA THR A 53 -28.46 -0.97 4.86
C THR A 53 -27.89 -1.23 6.24
N ASP A 54 -26.57 -1.27 6.33
CA ASP A 54 -25.86 -1.38 7.60
C ASP A 54 -24.77 -0.32 7.68
N THR A 55 -24.68 0.35 8.82
CA THR A 55 -23.68 1.39 9.08
C THR A 55 -22.77 0.92 10.19
N MET A 56 -21.48 0.78 9.88
CA MET A 56 -20.49 0.19 10.77
C MET A 56 -19.21 1.01 10.83
N SER A 57 -18.40 0.72 11.84
CA SER A 57 -17.03 1.24 11.99
C SER A 57 -16.03 0.10 11.85
N HIS A 58 -15.00 0.31 11.04
CA HIS A 58 -13.79 -0.50 11.02
C HIS A 58 -12.68 0.14 11.86
N ASP A 59 -12.02 -0.64 12.70
CA ASP A 59 -10.87 -0.13 13.43
C ASP A 59 -9.73 0.22 12.48
N ARG A 60 -9.06 1.33 12.77
CA ARG A 60 -7.87 1.72 12.02
C ARG A 60 -6.75 0.74 12.33
N ASP A 61 -6.29 0.02 11.30
CA ASP A 61 -5.14 -0.86 11.43
C ASP A 61 -3.88 -0.03 11.83
N PRO A 62 -3.29 -0.28 13.02
CA PRO A 62 -2.11 0.43 13.48
C PRO A 62 -0.87 0.17 12.62
N GLU A 63 -0.87 -0.91 11.83
CA GLU A 63 0.21 -1.34 10.95
C GLU A 63 -0.12 -1.11 9.46
N CYS A 64 -1.18 -0.33 9.15
CA CYS A 64 -1.59 -0.07 7.77
C CYS A 64 -0.44 0.57 6.96
N PRO A 65 0.03 -0.06 5.87
CA PRO A 65 1.16 0.46 5.11
C PRO A 65 0.85 1.74 4.34
N VAL A 66 -0.42 2.14 4.22
CA VAL A 66 -0.83 3.34 3.48
C VAL A 66 -1.02 4.54 4.40
N CYS A 67 -1.92 4.45 5.37
CA CYS A 67 -2.28 5.61 6.20
C CYS A 67 -1.33 5.85 7.38
N GLN A 68 -0.48 4.88 7.73
CA GLN A 68 0.56 5.05 8.74
C GLN A 68 1.85 5.52 8.09
N ARG A 69 2.51 6.52 8.67
CA ARG A 69 3.81 7.02 8.17
C ARG A 69 5.00 6.17 8.60
N LYS A 70 4.79 5.17 9.47
CA LYS A 70 5.85 4.25 9.92
C LYS A 70 6.35 3.37 8.78
N ALA A 71 7.64 3.05 8.81
CA ALA A 71 8.22 2.07 7.92
C ALA A 71 7.63 0.68 8.18
N VAL A 72 7.47 -0.11 7.11
CA VAL A 72 7.01 -1.49 7.21
C VAL A 72 8.20 -2.36 7.59
N ASN A 73 8.12 -3.05 8.73
CA ASN A 73 9.16 -3.96 9.15
C ASN A 73 9.08 -5.28 8.37
N VAL A 74 10.16 -5.63 7.69
CA VAL A 74 10.31 -6.88 6.94
C VAL A 74 11.55 -7.61 7.44
N LYS A 75 11.38 -8.89 7.76
CA LYS A 75 12.48 -9.77 8.19
C LYS A 75 13.12 -10.41 6.96
N ALA A 76 14.44 -10.36 6.87
CA ALA A 76 15.21 -10.97 5.79
C ALA A 76 16.54 -11.51 6.33
N SER A 77 17.14 -12.48 5.64
CA SER A 77 18.52 -12.93 5.91
C SER A 77 19.49 -12.12 5.06
N ARG A 78 20.74 -11.97 5.52
CA ARG A 78 21.84 -11.29 4.81
C ARG A 78 22.21 -12.02 3.52
N GLU A 79 22.06 -13.34 3.49
CA GLU A 79 22.36 -14.21 2.36
C GLU A 79 21.22 -14.23 1.33
N MET A 80 20.01 -13.78 1.70
CA MET A 80 18.86 -13.74 0.80
C MET A 80 19.17 -12.84 -0.41
N LEU A 81 18.87 -13.35 -1.61
CA LEU A 81 19.06 -12.61 -2.85
C LEU A 81 18.01 -11.50 -2.98
N LEU A 82 18.37 -10.40 -3.66
CA LEU A 82 17.43 -9.29 -3.88
C LEU A 82 16.16 -9.73 -4.61
N GLN A 83 16.26 -10.67 -5.56
CA GLN A 83 15.10 -11.24 -6.25
C GLN A 83 14.11 -11.91 -5.29
N ASP A 84 14.62 -12.65 -4.30
CA ASP A 84 13.80 -13.40 -3.35
C ASP A 84 13.16 -12.45 -2.35
N PHE A 85 13.88 -11.40 -1.95
CA PHE A 85 13.35 -10.32 -1.14
C PHE A 85 12.19 -9.58 -1.84
N ILE A 86 12.34 -9.27 -3.13
CA ILE A 86 11.24 -8.68 -3.92
C ILE A 86 10.04 -9.63 -3.96
N ALA A 87 10.26 -10.94 -4.10
CA ALA A 87 9.18 -11.92 -4.07
C ALA A 87 8.47 -11.96 -2.70
N VAL A 88 9.21 -11.86 -1.59
CA VAL A 88 8.65 -11.73 -0.24
C VAL A 88 7.77 -10.48 -0.14
N LEU A 89 8.24 -9.34 -0.62
CA LEU A 89 7.45 -8.10 -0.62
C LEU A 89 6.18 -8.20 -1.47
N LYS A 90 6.25 -8.85 -2.65
CA LYS A 90 5.09 -9.09 -3.52
C LYS A 90 4.06 -10.04 -2.88
N ASN A 91 4.53 -11.00 -2.09
CA ASN A 91 3.68 -11.95 -1.39
C ASN A 91 3.10 -11.41 -0.07
N ASP A 92 3.59 -10.27 0.43
CA ASP A 92 3.04 -9.63 1.62
C ASP A 92 1.65 -9.04 1.32
N ALA A 93 0.62 -9.72 1.83
CA ALA A 93 -0.78 -9.33 1.64
C ALA A 93 -1.11 -7.91 2.14
N ARG A 94 -0.27 -7.35 3.03
CA ARG A 94 -0.43 -5.97 3.53
C ARG A 94 -0.07 -4.95 2.44
N LEU A 95 0.97 -5.23 1.65
CA LEU A 95 1.53 -4.29 0.68
C LEU A 95 0.76 -4.25 -0.65
N ARG A 96 0.24 -5.41 -1.11
CA ARG A 96 -0.51 -5.56 -2.38
C ARG A 96 0.18 -4.91 -3.59
N ILE A 97 1.51 -4.96 -3.62
CA ILE A 97 2.36 -4.38 -4.67
C ILE A 97 2.46 -5.31 -5.88
N LYS A 98 2.81 -4.75 -7.05
CA LYS A 98 3.01 -5.53 -8.28
C LYS A 98 4.46 -5.61 -8.70
N ASP A 99 5.11 -4.47 -8.90
CA ASP A 99 6.45 -4.33 -9.46
C ASP A 99 7.21 -3.23 -8.71
N PRO A 100 7.70 -3.52 -7.49
CA PRO A 100 8.31 -2.53 -6.64
C PRO A 100 9.70 -2.12 -7.16
N ALA A 101 9.95 -0.82 -7.16
CA ALA A 101 11.27 -0.22 -7.25
C ALA A 101 11.82 -0.02 -5.83
N LEU A 102 13.06 -0.46 -5.60
CA LEU A 102 13.73 -0.40 -4.30
C LEU A 102 14.97 0.46 -4.40
N SER A 103 15.11 1.40 -3.45
CA SER A 103 16.29 2.25 -3.31
C SER A 103 16.74 2.30 -1.85
N ALA A 104 18.05 2.22 -1.64
CA ALA A 104 18.67 2.34 -0.33
C ALA A 104 19.35 3.71 -0.17
N PRO A 105 19.45 4.25 1.06
CA PRO A 105 20.35 5.37 1.31
C PRO A 105 21.80 4.94 1.06
N GLY A 106 22.59 5.79 0.40
CA GLY A 106 24.00 5.58 0.10
C GLY A 106 24.84 6.82 0.43
N PRO A 107 26.18 6.71 0.39
CA PRO A 107 27.09 7.76 0.86
C PRO A 107 27.00 9.09 0.09
N THR A 108 26.50 9.07 -1.15
CA THR A 108 26.38 10.26 -2.03
C THR A 108 24.94 10.50 -2.51
N GLY A 109 23.95 9.82 -1.94
CA GLY A 109 22.54 9.92 -2.33
C GLY A 109 21.82 8.56 -2.31
N MET A 110 20.65 8.47 -2.94
CA MET A 110 19.90 7.22 -3.02
C MET A 110 20.56 6.26 -4.02
N LYS A 111 20.96 5.08 -3.53
CA LYS A 111 21.45 3.95 -4.33
C LYS A 111 20.25 3.12 -4.79
N VAL A 112 20.01 3.08 -6.10
CA VAL A 112 18.97 2.24 -6.70
C VAL A 112 19.40 0.77 -6.59
N LEU A 113 18.62 -0.04 -5.88
CA LEU A 113 18.85 -1.48 -5.75
C LEU A 113 18.28 -2.20 -6.97
N TYR A 114 17.01 -1.91 -7.28
CA TYR A 114 16.28 -2.43 -8.42
C TYR A 114 15.18 -1.46 -8.83
N ASN A 115 15.03 -1.19 -10.13
CA ASN A 115 13.93 -0.37 -10.64
C ASN A 115 13.35 -0.97 -11.93
N PRO A 116 12.17 -1.60 -11.89
CA PRO A 116 11.53 -2.16 -13.09
C PRO A 116 10.76 -1.12 -13.92
N LEU A 117 10.53 0.09 -13.39
CA LEU A 117 9.64 1.11 -13.97
C LEU A 117 10.33 1.94 -15.05
N VAL A 118 11.65 2.15 -14.93
CA VAL A 118 12.45 2.94 -15.87
C VAL A 118 13.44 2.02 -16.59
N SER A 119 13.33 1.92 -17.92
CA SER A 119 14.11 0.99 -18.75
C SER A 119 15.64 1.13 -18.56
N ALA A 120 16.14 2.37 -18.48
CA ALA A 120 17.56 2.63 -18.24
C ALA A 120 18.03 2.12 -16.87
N LEU A 121 17.25 2.37 -15.82
CA LEU A 121 17.58 1.91 -14.46
C LEU A 121 17.41 0.40 -14.32
N ARG A 122 16.48 -0.21 -15.05
CA ARG A 122 16.32 -1.66 -15.09
C ARG A 122 17.57 -2.34 -15.60
N ALA A 123 18.07 -1.94 -16.77
CA ALA A 123 19.28 -2.51 -17.37
C ALA A 123 20.50 -2.38 -16.44
N MET A 124 20.61 -1.28 -15.70
CA MET A 124 21.70 -1.06 -14.75
C MET A 124 21.57 -1.84 -13.44
N SER A 125 20.33 -2.12 -13.00
CA SER A 125 20.05 -2.73 -11.69
C SER A 125 19.71 -4.22 -11.76
N GLU A 126 19.49 -4.77 -12.95
CA GLU A 126 19.18 -6.19 -13.16
C GLU A 126 20.28 -7.12 -12.65
N GLY A 127 21.55 -6.71 -12.78
CA GLY A 127 22.69 -7.44 -12.21
C GLY A 127 22.73 -7.52 -10.68
N ASN A 128 21.95 -6.69 -9.98
CA ASN A 128 21.84 -6.76 -8.51
C ASN A 128 20.85 -7.82 -8.04
N LEU A 129 19.96 -8.33 -8.90
CA LEU A 129 18.94 -9.30 -8.51
C LEU A 129 19.51 -10.60 -7.95
N SER A 130 20.66 -11.02 -8.49
CA SER A 130 21.39 -12.22 -8.08
C SER A 130 22.41 -11.98 -6.96
N ARG A 131 22.45 -10.78 -6.38
CA ARG A 131 23.37 -10.45 -5.28
C ARG A 131 22.66 -10.59 -3.92
N PRO A 132 23.38 -11.03 -2.88
CA PRO A 132 22.82 -11.12 -1.53
C PRO A 132 22.58 -9.72 -0.95
N LEU A 133 21.50 -9.58 -0.18
CA LEU A 133 21.10 -8.33 0.47
C LEU A 133 22.22 -7.76 1.35
N GLY A 134 22.95 -8.62 2.06
CA GLY A 134 24.05 -8.22 2.92
C GLY A 134 25.19 -7.52 2.17
N GLU A 135 25.45 -7.88 0.91
CA GLU A 135 26.47 -7.24 0.08
C GLU A 135 25.96 -5.90 -0.49
N LEU A 136 24.70 -5.87 -0.95
CA LEU A 136 24.10 -4.67 -1.52
C LEU A 136 23.92 -3.56 -0.49
N LEU A 137 23.72 -3.95 0.77
CA LEU A 137 23.48 -3.10 1.94
C LEU A 137 24.72 -3.03 2.84
N ALA A 138 25.87 -3.52 2.38
CA ALA A 138 27.15 -3.42 3.08
C ALA A 138 27.50 -1.95 3.33
N GLY A 139 27.62 -1.56 4.60
CA GLY A 139 27.86 -0.18 5.03
C GLY A 139 26.65 0.55 5.61
N LEU A 140 25.48 -0.11 5.68
CA LEU A 140 24.31 0.39 6.41
C LEU A 140 24.14 -0.38 7.72
N ASP A 141 24.11 0.34 8.84
CA ASP A 141 23.91 -0.21 10.18
C ASP A 141 22.48 -0.74 10.37
N ALA A 142 22.28 -1.64 11.34
CA ALA A 142 20.95 -2.18 11.64
C ALA A 142 19.92 -1.06 11.88
N GLY A 143 18.82 -1.08 11.11
CA GLY A 143 17.72 -0.11 11.23
C GLY A 143 17.62 0.96 10.13
N PHE A 144 18.29 0.79 8.98
CA PHE A 144 18.06 1.66 7.82
C PHE A 144 16.67 1.42 7.20
N GLU A 145 16.12 2.49 6.63
CA GLU A 145 14.88 2.46 5.86
C GLU A 145 15.20 2.45 4.35
N LEU A 146 14.64 1.47 3.63
CA LEU A 146 14.63 1.41 2.18
C LEU A 146 13.40 2.15 1.65
N THR A 147 13.59 2.94 0.60
CA THR A 147 12.48 3.53 -0.13
C THR A 147 11.97 2.52 -1.15
N MET A 148 10.69 2.16 -1.03
CA MET A 148 9.93 1.39 -2.00
C MET A 148 8.95 2.30 -2.75
N ASP A 149 8.92 2.16 -4.07
CA ASP A 149 7.95 2.79 -4.95
C ASP A 149 7.25 1.72 -5.79
N ASP A 150 5.96 1.86 -6.06
CA ASP A 150 5.20 0.91 -6.88
C ASP A 150 4.00 1.63 -7.52
N PRO A 151 3.64 1.33 -8.78
CA PRO A 151 2.46 1.92 -9.43
C PRO A 151 1.13 1.73 -8.69
N THR A 152 1.02 0.73 -7.81
CA THR A 152 -0.18 0.50 -6.98
C THR A 152 -0.21 1.35 -5.71
N LEU A 153 0.92 1.96 -5.32
CA LEU A 153 1.02 2.83 -4.16
C LEU A 153 0.82 4.28 -4.58
N ALA A 154 0.00 5.01 -3.83
CA ALA A 154 -0.22 6.45 -4.08
C ALA A 154 1.01 7.31 -3.72
N THR A 155 1.88 6.80 -2.85
CA THR A 155 3.08 7.47 -2.36
C THR A 155 4.18 6.45 -2.10
N GLN A 156 5.43 6.88 -2.20
CA GLN A 156 6.59 6.07 -1.79
C GLN A 156 6.47 5.63 -0.33
N LYS A 157 6.91 4.41 -0.04
CA LYS A 157 6.83 3.80 1.27
C LYS A 157 8.20 3.42 1.80
N GLN A 158 8.43 3.68 3.08
CA GLN A 158 9.65 3.24 3.77
C GLN A 158 9.50 1.79 4.26
N ILE A 159 10.55 1.00 4.09
CA ILE A 159 10.66 -0.38 4.56
C ILE A 159 11.88 -0.48 5.47
N SER A 160 11.67 -0.92 6.71
CA SER A 160 12.77 -1.23 7.61
C SER A 160 13.09 -2.71 7.50
N VAL A 161 14.36 -3.03 7.22
CA VAL A 161 14.82 -4.42 7.10
C VAL A 161 15.46 -4.83 8.41
N THR A 162 14.89 -5.84 9.07
CA THR A 162 15.49 -6.47 10.25
C THR A 162 16.15 -7.77 9.83
N PHE A 163 17.48 -7.83 9.91
CA PHE A 163 18.22 -9.07 9.66
C PHE A 163 18.00 -10.05 10.82
N THR A 164 17.66 -11.30 10.52
CA THR A 164 17.39 -12.36 11.52
C THR A 164 18.61 -13.24 11.83
N ASP A 165 19.80 -12.83 11.38
CA ASP A 165 21.05 -13.59 11.50
C ASP A 165 21.92 -13.11 12.66
#